data_AF-A0A1Q7ZWB5-F1
#
_entry.id   AF-A0A1Q7ZWB5-F1
#
_cell.length_a   1.000
_cell.length_b   1.000
_cell.length_c   1.000
_cell.angle_alpha   90.00
_cell.angle_beta   90.00
_cell.angle_gamma   90.00
#
_symmetry.space_group_name_H-M   'P 1'
#
loop_
_entity.id
_entity.type
_entity.pdbx_description
1 polymer ?
#
loop_
_entity_poly.entity_id
_entity_poly.type
_entity_poly.pdbx_seq_one_letter_code
_entity_poly.pdbx_strand_id
1 'polypeptide(L)'
;KRGKKVSRSKEARNDMEEKQEVRKVRRIFTPEQKFEILKDIQRCATIKEGLAKHQLAQSLYQKWKRQLEVGVRASLRNRRPLKTADLKRLEAENRKLKEVVLNQALLISELKKEMNLD
;
A
#
# COMPACT_ATOMS: atom_id res chain seq x y z
N LYS A 1 6.67 44.98 -65.96
CA LYS A 1 7.72 44.30 -65.14
C LYS A 1 7.20 44.17 -63.71
N ARG A 2 7.51 43.03 -63.09
CA ARG A 2 6.82 42.35 -61.97
C ARG A 2 6.78 43.14 -60.65
N GLY A 3 5.64 43.07 -59.98
CA GLY A 3 5.41 43.59 -58.63
C GLY A 3 6.06 42.74 -57.53
N LYS A 4 6.45 43.43 -56.44
CA LYS A 4 6.92 42.90 -55.16
C LYS A 4 5.93 41.88 -54.56
N LYS A 5 6.41 40.66 -54.28
CA LYS A 5 5.83 39.78 -53.26
C LYS A 5 6.92 39.47 -52.25
N VAL A 6 6.90 40.23 -51.15
CA VAL A 6 7.49 39.80 -49.88
C VAL A 6 6.36 39.17 -49.07
N SER A 7 6.70 38.17 -48.26
CA SER A 7 6.04 37.75 -47.01
C SER A 7 5.39 36.36 -47.02
N ARG A 8 5.67 35.64 -45.91
CA ARG A 8 5.00 34.43 -45.37
C ARG A 8 5.40 33.09 -45.95
N SER A 9 6.60 32.60 -45.61
CA SER A 9 6.87 31.14 -45.61
C SER A 9 8.05 30.72 -44.71
N LYS A 10 8.50 31.55 -43.75
CA LYS A 10 9.62 31.18 -42.87
C LYS A 10 9.30 31.14 -41.37
N GLU A 11 8.02 31.19 -41.00
CA GLU A 11 7.61 31.40 -39.60
C GLU A 11 6.59 30.36 -39.15
N ALA A 12 6.80 29.11 -39.55
CA ALA A 12 5.97 27.99 -39.13
C ALA A 12 6.80 26.72 -39.20
N ARG A 13 7.66 26.47 -38.20
CA ARG A 13 8.26 25.14 -37.98
C ARG A 13 9.06 24.95 -36.70
N ASN A 14 8.90 25.78 -35.67
CA ASN A 14 9.55 25.55 -34.36
C ASN A 14 8.57 25.64 -33.18
N ASP A 15 7.30 25.27 -33.39
CA ASP A 15 6.38 24.98 -32.30
C ASP A 15 6.41 23.47 -32.01
N MET A 16 7.57 22.97 -31.58
CA MET A 16 7.61 21.74 -30.80
C MET A 16 7.19 22.13 -29.39
N GLU A 17 5.88 22.09 -29.14
CA GLU A 17 5.31 22.10 -27.79
C GLU A 17 5.98 20.97 -27.00
N GLU A 18 6.99 21.35 -26.22
CA GLU A 18 7.56 20.55 -25.18
C GLU A 18 6.45 20.31 -24.14
N LYS A 19 5.64 19.26 -24.37
CA LYS A 19 4.72 18.73 -23.36
C LYS A 19 5.58 18.23 -22.21
N GLN A 20 5.94 19.14 -21.31
CA GLN A 20 6.46 18.82 -20.00
C GLN A 20 5.38 18.03 -19.29
N GLU A 21 5.54 16.72 -19.31
CA GLU A 21 4.70 15.77 -18.60
C GLU A 21 4.94 16.00 -17.10
N VAL A 22 4.13 16.88 -16.51
CA VAL A 22 4.20 17.21 -15.08
C VAL A 22 3.88 15.93 -14.32
N ARG A 23 4.92 15.23 -13.87
CA ARG A 23 4.80 14.02 -13.04
C ARG A 23 3.99 14.40 -11.81
N LYS A 24 2.71 13.98 -11.78
CA LYS A 24 1.83 14.21 -10.63
C LYS A 24 2.47 13.56 -9.41
N VAL A 25 3.02 14.39 -8.53
CA VAL A 25 3.61 13.94 -7.27
C VAL A 25 2.52 13.21 -6.49
N ARG A 26 2.74 11.93 -6.21
CA ARG A 26 1.75 11.11 -5.50
C ARG A 26 1.63 11.64 -4.06
N ARG A 27 0.43 12.07 -3.67
CA ARG A 27 0.13 12.53 -2.32
C ARG A 27 0.32 11.38 -1.32
N ILE A 28 1.20 11.56 -0.33
CA ILE A 28 1.45 10.59 0.74
C ILE A 28 0.91 11.18 2.05
N PHE A 29 0.12 10.39 2.78
CA PHE A 29 -0.43 10.79 4.07
C PHE A 29 0.28 10.05 5.21
N THR A 30 0.69 10.78 6.23
CA THR A 30 1.15 10.18 7.49
C THR A 30 -0.03 9.54 8.24
N PRO A 31 0.21 8.58 9.15
CA PRO A 31 -0.86 8.00 9.97
C PRO A 31 -1.69 9.04 10.74
N GLU A 32 -1.02 10.08 11.26
CA GLU A 32 -1.62 11.17 12.02
C GLU A 32 -2.53 12.01 11.11
N GLN A 33 -2.06 12.35 9.91
CA GLN A 33 -2.87 13.05 8.91
C GLN A 33 -4.11 12.24 8.52
N LYS A 34 -3.96 10.92 8.33
CA LYS A 34 -5.11 10.05 8.02
C LYS A 34 -6.15 10.06 9.13
N PHE A 35 -5.70 10.06 10.38
CA PHE A 35 -6.59 10.11 11.55
C PHE A 35 -7.35 11.43 11.66
N GLU A 36 -6.66 12.56 11.49
CA GLU A 36 -7.31 13.88 11.51
C GLU A 36 -8.30 14.04 10.35
N ILE A 37 -7.95 13.55 9.15
CA ILE A 37 -8.87 13.55 8.00
C ILE A 37 -10.11 12.69 8.29
N LEU A 38 -9.96 11.51 8.88
CA LEU A 38 -11.10 10.65 9.25
C LEU A 38 -12.01 11.34 10.26
N LYS A 39 -11.45 11.99 11.28
CA LYS A 39 -12.22 12.77 12.26
C LYS A 39 -12.95 13.93 11.63
N ASP A 40 -12.30 14.67 10.73
CA ASP A 40 -12.92 15.81 10.05
C ASP A 40 -14.09 15.35 9.17
N ILE A 41 -13.93 14.25 8.43
CA ILE A 41 -15.02 13.64 7.62
C ILE A 41 -16.20 13.22 8.51
N GLN A 42 -15.94 12.69 9.72
CA GLN A 42 -16.99 12.30 10.66
C GLN A 42 -17.72 13.50 11.28
N ARG A 43 -17.12 14.69 11.28
CA ARG A 43 -17.75 15.94 11.77
C ARG A 43 -18.63 16.62 10.73
N CYS A 44 -18.42 16.34 9.44
CA CYS A 44 -19.26 16.86 8.36
C CYS A 44 -20.69 16.29 8.45
N ALA A 45 -21.67 17.05 7.93
CA ALA A 45 -23.07 16.63 7.91
C ALA A 45 -23.27 15.36 7.06
N THR A 46 -22.47 15.19 6.00
CA THR A 46 -22.45 13.97 5.19
C THR A 46 -21.03 13.51 4.89
N ILE A 47 -20.83 12.19 4.77
CA ILE A 47 -19.53 11.62 4.39
C ILE A 47 -19.10 12.14 3.01
N LYS A 48 -20.03 12.31 2.06
CA LYS A 48 -19.73 12.79 0.70
C LYS A 48 -19.08 14.18 0.71
N GLU A 49 -19.59 15.08 1.54
CA GLU A 49 -19.03 16.42 1.72
C GLU A 49 -17.59 16.38 2.26
N GLY A 50 -17.35 15.58 3.31
CA GLY A 50 -16.02 15.39 3.86
C GLY A 50 -15.02 14.78 2.85
N LEU A 51 -15.48 13.82 2.06
CA LEU A 51 -14.67 13.22 0.99
C LEU A 51 -14.29 14.22 -0.10
N ALA A 52 -15.23 15.09 -0.49
CA ALA A 52 -14.97 16.16 -1.47
C ALA A 52 -13.95 17.17 -0.93
N LYS A 53 -14.11 17.61 0.33
CA LYS A 53 -13.18 18.54 1.02
C LYS A 53 -11.74 18.05 1.01
N HIS A 54 -11.53 16.75 1.26
CA HIS A 54 -10.18 16.16 1.33
C HIS A 54 -9.70 15.56 0.00
N GLN A 55 -10.52 15.62 -1.06
CA GLN A 55 -10.27 15.00 -2.37
C GLN A 55 -9.94 13.51 -2.22
N LEU A 56 -10.79 12.81 -1.46
CA LEU A 56 -10.55 11.44 -1.01
C LEU A 56 -11.59 10.51 -1.61
N ALA A 57 -11.13 9.40 -2.20
CA ALA A 57 -12.04 8.39 -2.73
C ALA A 57 -12.75 7.65 -1.59
N GLN A 58 -14.04 7.33 -1.81
CA GLN A 58 -14.85 6.55 -0.86
C GLN A 58 -14.19 5.22 -0.46
N SER A 59 -13.55 4.53 -1.41
CA SER A 59 -12.83 3.27 -1.18
C SER A 59 -11.64 3.44 -0.23
N LEU A 60 -10.90 4.54 -0.38
CA LEU A 60 -9.73 4.85 0.46
C LEU A 60 -10.16 5.22 1.88
N TYR A 61 -11.26 5.96 2.03
CA TYR A 61 -11.87 6.24 3.33
C TYR A 61 -12.31 4.96 4.05
N GLN A 62 -13.04 4.06 3.37
CA GLN A 62 -13.48 2.80 3.99
C GLN A 62 -12.30 1.92 4.41
N LYS A 63 -11.23 1.90 3.61
CA LYS A 63 -9.98 1.21 3.97
C LYS A 63 -9.39 1.77 5.26
N TRP A 64 -9.21 3.09 5.35
CA TRP A 64 -8.63 3.71 6.55
C TRP A 64 -9.53 3.56 7.78
N LYS A 65 -10.86 3.62 7.60
CA LYS A 65 -11.82 3.38 8.67
C LYS A 65 -11.67 1.96 9.26
N ARG A 66 -11.64 0.93 8.41
CA ARG A 66 -11.40 -0.46 8.84
C ARG A 66 -10.04 -0.63 9.54
N GLN A 67 -8.99 0.02 9.01
CA GLN A 67 -7.67 -0.02 9.64
C GLN A 67 -7.65 0.62 11.04
N LEU A 68 -8.49 1.64 11.27
CA LEU A 68 -8.63 2.29 12.58
C LEU A 68 -9.40 1.41 13.58
N GLU A 69 -10.44 0.71 13.12
CA GLU A 69 -11.25 -0.22 13.93
C GLU A 69 -10.42 -1.40 14.50
N VAL A 70 -9.44 -1.89 13.73
CA VAL A 70 -8.51 -2.96 14.16
C VAL A 70 -7.43 -2.43 15.13
N GLY A 71 -7.41 -1.12 15.38
CA GLY A 71 -6.54 -0.44 16.34
C GLY A 71 -5.36 0.28 15.69
N VAL A 72 -5.00 1.44 16.25
CA VAL A 72 -3.91 2.32 15.78
C VAL A 72 -2.57 1.57 15.61
N ARG A 73 -2.35 0.47 16.35
CA ARG A 73 -1.16 -0.41 16.26
C ARG A 73 -1.13 -1.33 15.03
N ALA A 74 -2.27 -1.66 14.41
CA ALA A 74 -2.30 -2.30 13.07
C ALA A 74 -1.78 -1.35 11.97
N SER A 75 -1.69 -0.07 12.32
CA SER A 75 -1.12 1.06 11.60
C SER A 75 -1.90 1.46 10.36
N LEU A 76 -2.25 2.74 10.29
CA LEU A 76 -2.65 3.42 9.06
C LEU A 76 -1.47 3.55 8.07
N ARG A 77 -0.37 2.80 8.24
CA ARG A 77 0.78 2.85 7.34
C ARG A 77 0.48 2.05 6.08
N ASN A 78 0.95 2.55 4.95
CA ASN A 78 0.92 1.81 3.68
C ASN A 78 2.09 0.79 3.59
N ARG A 79 2.52 0.22 4.73
CA ARG A 79 3.68 -0.67 4.85
C ARG A 79 3.27 -1.93 5.61
N ARG A 80 4.01 -3.03 5.40
CA ARG A 80 3.81 -4.30 6.11
C ARG A 80 3.83 -4.01 7.63
N PRO A 81 2.88 -4.56 8.43
CA PRO A 81 2.90 -4.39 9.87
C PRO A 81 4.28 -4.76 10.41
N LEU A 82 4.85 -3.90 11.24
CA LEU A 82 6.15 -4.15 11.84
C LEU A 82 5.96 -5.33 12.80
N LYS A 83 6.34 -6.55 12.39
CA LYS A 83 6.35 -7.71 13.29
C LYS A 83 7.22 -7.36 14.49
N THR A 84 6.67 -7.42 15.69
CA THR A 84 7.43 -7.21 16.93
C THR A 84 8.57 -8.21 17.01
N ALA A 85 9.65 -7.88 17.72
CA ALA A 85 10.79 -8.79 17.90
C ALA A 85 10.33 -10.13 18.50
N ASP A 86 9.40 -10.09 19.45
CA ASP A 86 8.80 -11.27 20.05
C ASP A 86 8.03 -12.14 19.05
N LEU A 87 7.25 -11.52 18.16
CA LEU A 87 6.50 -12.27 17.15
C LEU A 87 7.45 -12.98 16.18
N LYS A 88 8.55 -12.33 15.77
CA LYS A 88 9.58 -12.98 14.94
C LYS A 88 10.27 -14.14 15.67
N ARG A 89 10.58 -13.95 16.96
CA ARG A 89 11.18 -14.98 17.80
C ARG A 89 10.26 -16.19 17.93
N LEU A 90 8.98 -15.96 18.23
CA LEU A 90 7.96 -17.00 18.33
C LEU A 90 7.75 -17.74 17.00
N GLU A 91 7.74 -17.04 15.87
CA GLU A 91 7.64 -17.68 14.55
C GLU A 91 8.85 -18.59 14.26
N ALA A 92 10.06 -18.15 14.62
CA ALA A 92 11.27 -18.95 14.44
C ALA A 92 11.26 -20.20 15.35
N GLU A 93 10.84 -20.04 16.61
CA GLU A 93 10.71 -21.14 17.57
C GLU A 93 9.64 -22.14 17.12
N ASN A 94 8.48 -21.65 16.66
CA ASN A 94 7.41 -22.49 16.13
C ASN A 94 7.87 -23.29 14.90
N ARG A 95 8.67 -22.68 14.02
CA ARG A 95 9.27 -23.40 12.88
C ARG A 95 10.21 -24.51 13.36
N LYS A 96 11.10 -24.21 14.31
CA LYS A 96 12.02 -25.21 14.88
C LYS A 96 11.28 -26.36 15.54
N LEU A 97 10.22 -26.06 16.30
CA LEU A 97 9.37 -27.07 16.94
C LEU A 97 8.70 -27.97 15.90
N LYS A 98 8.16 -27.40 14.81
CA LYS A 98 7.57 -28.18 13.71
C LYS A 98 8.57 -29.14 13.06
N GLU A 99 9.80 -28.66 12.84
CA GLU A 99 10.88 -29.49 12.28
C GLU A 99 11.22 -30.65 13.23
N VAL A 100 11.36 -30.38 14.54
CA VAL A 100 11.64 -31.42 15.54
C VAL A 100 10.51 -32.44 15.62
N VAL A 101 9.26 -32.00 15.66
CA VAL A 101 8.09 -32.90 15.73
C VAL A 101 8.01 -33.77 14.47
N LEU A 102 8.25 -33.20 13.29
CA LEU A 102 8.27 -33.97 12.05
C LEU A 102 9.38 -35.03 12.06
N ASN A 103 10.58 -34.67 12.49
CA ASN A 103 11.70 -35.62 12.61
C ASN A 103 11.40 -36.74 13.61
N GLN A 104 10.81 -36.41 14.76
CA GLN A 104 10.39 -37.41 15.74
C GLN A 104 9.32 -38.34 15.18
N ALA A 105 8.32 -37.81 14.47
CA ALA A 105 7.27 -38.61 13.85
C ALA A 105 7.83 -39.58 12.81
N LEU A 106 8.79 -39.13 11.99
CA LEU A 106 9.48 -39.99 11.02
C LEU A 106 10.26 -41.11 11.72
N LEU A 107 11.08 -40.76 12.71
CA LEU A 107 11.87 -41.74 13.47
C LEU A 107 10.98 -42.75 14.20
N ILE A 108 9.86 -42.31 14.78
CA ILE A 108 8.87 -43.21 15.40
C ILE A 108 8.28 -44.16 14.35
N SER A 109 7.96 -43.66 13.15
CA SER A 109 7.44 -44.51 12.07
C SER A 109 8.46 -45.53 11.59
N GLU A 110 9.73 -45.15 11.47
CA GLU A 110 10.83 -46.04 11.09
C GLU A 110 11.04 -47.13 12.14
N LEU A 111 11.11 -46.76 13.42
CA LEU A 111 11.25 -47.72 14.53
C LEU A 111 10.07 -48.69 14.60
N LYS A 112 8.83 -48.21 14.39
CA LYS A 112 7.65 -49.08 14.36
C LYS A 112 7.74 -50.12 13.23
N LYS A 113 8.20 -49.72 12.04
CA LYS A 113 8.46 -50.64 10.92
C LYS A 113 9.51 -51.68 11.28
N GLU A 114 10.66 -51.25 11.83
CA GLU A 114 11.75 -52.16 12.21
C GLU A 114 11.32 -53.19 13.26
N MET A 115 10.44 -52.78 14.18
CA MET A 115 9.91 -53.64 15.24
C MET A 115 8.66 -54.45 14.81
N ASN A 116 8.21 -54.35 13.56
CA ASN A 116 6.95 -54.93 13.06
C ASN A 116 5.74 -54.55 13.95
N LEU A 117 5.71 -53.31 14.43
CA LEU A 117 4.64 -52.75 15.27
C LEU A 117 3.61 -51.94 14.46
N ASP A 118 3.71 -51.98 13.14
CA ASP A 118 2.77 -51.37 12.19
C ASP A 118 1.55 -52.25 11.91
#